data_AF-A0A938SYZ8-F1
#
_entry.id   AF-A0A938SYZ8-F1
#
_cell.length_a   1.000
_cell.length_b   1.000
_cell.length_c   1.000
_cell.angle_alpha   90.00
_cell.angle_beta   90.00
_cell.angle_gamma   90.00
#
_symmetry.space_group_name_H-M   'P 1'
#
loop_
_entity.id
_entity.type
_entity.pdbx_description
1 polymer ?
#
loop_
_entity_poly.entity_id
_entity_poly.type
_entity_poly.pdbx_seq_one_letter_code
_entity_poly.pdbx_strand_id
1 'polypeptide(L)'
;MHMKDCTRLDELGVFGFGRAEPVIYAALVTEDPLLLIGASGTGKTYLLNSLSETLGLEHRHYNASLISFDDLVGFPYPDQENGGVRFLETPATVWGAESVLIDEISRCKPEHQNRLFSLVHERRVQGIALPRLRYRWAAMNPCSGDQSGVEDYAGSEPLDPALADRFALFVQAQDWSALGEAERLKIADPGGEGRIAADGGTLRDHVEAWRTAFQQKSASCPESIIGYATTAVTALNGAGIRISPRRARLLTRSLLAATIVAGRAEESLFRAVLEASLPHQTWGAAPNAEAVAAAHRLAWDAIAPGRQRWLNLFVAERALPRKLAILLDAGDSPDAGSQAVSELLAAETRERAAAFAFAAYPAAVLGRLPIGAESVNDLGKIAIPVLSVDGEMSWQEPHSQNGTRHPDADRFARVLAGLDEGSGRKARARQFFDWCLVERLSTPDPVALEDEIEGCVALLKERGLA
;
A
#
# COMPACT_ATOMS: atom_id res chain seq x y z
N MET A 1 36.46 -4.76 -5.18
CA MET A 1 36.42 -5.76 -4.09
C MET A 1 34.98 -5.82 -3.61
N HIS A 2 34.14 -6.64 -4.26
CA HIS A 2 32.72 -6.77 -3.93
C HIS A 2 32.56 -7.66 -2.70
N MET A 3 31.85 -7.17 -1.69
CA MET A 3 31.46 -7.96 -0.53
C MET A 3 30.63 -9.16 -1.00
N LYS A 4 31.05 -10.34 -0.57
CA LYS A 4 30.28 -11.58 -0.65
C LYS A 4 29.12 -11.44 0.33
N ASP A 5 27.91 -11.24 -0.17
CA ASP A 5 26.68 -11.31 0.62
C ASP A 5 26.38 -12.78 0.93
N CYS A 6 26.99 -13.33 1.98
CA CYS A 6 26.40 -14.47 2.67
C CYS A 6 25.18 -13.93 3.43
N THR A 7 24.00 -14.41 3.07
CA THR A 7 22.77 -14.24 3.84
C THR A 7 22.94 -14.91 5.20
N ARG A 8 22.38 -14.32 6.26
CA ARG A 8 22.43 -14.88 7.62
C ARG A 8 21.55 -16.12 7.74
N LEU A 9 20.50 -16.23 6.92
CA LEU A 9 19.68 -17.44 6.81
C LEU A 9 20.47 -18.65 6.28
N ASP A 10 21.43 -18.45 5.37
CA ASP A 10 22.29 -19.53 4.89
C ASP A 10 23.15 -20.12 6.03
N GLU A 11 23.54 -19.31 7.01
CA GLU A 11 24.28 -19.76 8.20
C GLU A 11 23.42 -20.66 9.11
N LEU A 12 22.10 -20.48 9.07
CA LEU A 12 21.12 -21.33 9.76
C LEU A 12 20.74 -22.58 8.94
N GLY A 13 21.37 -22.82 7.79
CA GLY A 13 21.03 -23.91 6.88
C GLY A 13 19.76 -23.66 6.06
N VAL A 14 19.22 -22.43 6.08
CA VAL A 14 18.01 -22.07 5.36
C VAL A 14 18.35 -21.42 4.02
N PHE A 15 18.19 -22.18 2.94
CA PHE A 15 18.53 -21.75 1.58
C PHE A 15 17.29 -21.35 0.76
N GLY A 16 17.48 -20.53 -0.27
CA GLY A 16 16.40 -20.13 -1.19
C GLY A 16 15.54 -18.95 -0.71
N PHE A 17 15.86 -18.36 0.44
CA PHE A 17 15.14 -17.19 0.99
C PHE A 17 15.95 -15.89 0.97
N GLY A 18 17.15 -15.87 0.35
CA GLY A 18 18.05 -14.71 0.41
C GLY A 18 17.42 -13.39 -0.05
N ARG A 19 16.61 -13.41 -1.12
CA ARG A 19 15.90 -12.21 -1.59
C ARG A 19 14.81 -11.72 -0.62
N ALA A 20 14.23 -12.63 0.14
CA ALA A 20 13.16 -12.35 1.10
C ALA A 20 13.69 -12.16 2.53
N GLU A 21 14.98 -12.36 2.77
CA GLU A 21 15.60 -12.29 4.10
C GLU A 21 15.33 -10.95 4.81
N PRO A 22 15.51 -9.77 4.18
CA PRO A 22 15.18 -8.50 4.82
C PRO A 22 13.70 -8.37 5.17
N VAL A 23 12.81 -8.96 4.37
CA VAL A 23 11.36 -8.97 4.60
C VAL A 23 10.99 -9.87 5.78
N ILE A 24 11.60 -11.05 5.86
CA ILE A 24 11.42 -11.99 6.99
C ILE A 24 11.89 -11.32 8.28
N TYR A 25 13.06 -10.69 8.28
CA TYR A 25 13.58 -9.97 9.44
C TYR A 25 12.73 -8.75 9.80
N ALA A 26 12.19 -8.03 8.81
CA ALA A 26 11.22 -6.97 9.08
C ALA A 26 10.00 -7.50 9.85
N ALA A 27 9.46 -8.66 9.48
CA ALA A 27 8.36 -9.30 10.21
C ALA A 27 8.75 -9.68 11.66
N LEU A 28 9.98 -10.13 11.89
CA LEU A 28 10.48 -10.41 13.25
C LEU A 28 10.59 -9.14 14.10
N VAL A 29 11.08 -8.05 13.50
CA VAL A 29 11.27 -6.76 14.16
C VAL A 29 9.92 -6.14 14.53
N THR A 30 8.94 -6.15 13.61
CA THR A 30 7.60 -5.60 13.87
C THR A 30 6.73 -6.49 14.74
N GLU A 31 7.11 -7.77 14.86
CA GLU A 31 6.30 -8.88 15.38
C GLU A 31 4.97 -9.07 14.64
N ASP A 32 4.78 -8.45 13.47
CA ASP A 32 3.55 -8.55 12.69
C ASP A 32 3.42 -9.95 12.03
N PRO A 33 2.20 -10.43 11.71
CA PRO A 33 2.05 -11.80 11.24
C PRO A 33 2.65 -12.00 9.84
N LEU A 34 3.35 -13.12 9.67
CA LEU A 34 4.04 -13.53 8.44
C LEU A 34 3.36 -14.77 7.84
N LEU A 35 3.08 -14.74 6.53
CA LEU A 35 2.56 -15.88 5.78
C LEU A 35 3.57 -16.32 4.72
N LEU A 36 3.98 -17.59 4.75
CA LEU A 36 4.82 -18.21 3.73
C LEU A 36 3.94 -18.91 2.68
N ILE A 37 4.20 -18.65 1.40
CA ILE A 37 3.45 -19.24 0.28
C ILE A 37 4.43 -20.01 -0.60
N GLY A 38 4.16 -21.28 -0.87
CA GLY A 38 4.99 -22.08 -1.79
C GLY A 38 4.58 -23.54 -1.81
N ALA A 39 5.06 -24.31 -2.79
CA ALA A 39 4.72 -25.73 -2.91
C ALA A 39 5.17 -26.54 -1.68
N SER A 40 4.59 -27.73 -1.48
CA SER A 40 5.06 -28.65 -0.43
C SER A 40 6.53 -28.99 -0.64
N GLY A 41 7.31 -29.09 0.45
CA GLY A 41 8.75 -29.38 0.37
C GLY A 41 9.68 -28.19 0.10
N THR A 42 9.16 -26.96 -0.03
CA THR A 42 9.97 -25.74 -0.25
C THR A 42 10.66 -25.16 1.01
N GLY A 43 10.77 -25.93 2.09
CA GLY A 43 11.50 -25.48 3.30
C GLY A 43 10.78 -24.45 4.19
N LYS A 44 9.49 -24.15 3.98
CA LYS A 44 8.71 -23.18 4.79
C LYS A 44 8.73 -23.50 6.30
N THR A 45 8.35 -24.73 6.65
CA THR A 45 8.29 -25.20 8.03
C THR A 45 9.70 -25.25 8.65
N TYR A 46 10.70 -25.65 7.86
CA TYR A 46 12.10 -25.66 8.29
C TYR A 46 12.63 -24.26 8.63
N LEU A 47 12.37 -23.26 7.78
CA LEU A 47 12.71 -21.85 8.03
C LEU A 47 12.13 -21.37 9.37
N LEU A 48 10.84 -21.57 9.58
CA LEU A 48 10.14 -21.05 10.77
C LEU A 48 10.56 -21.78 12.06
N ASN A 49 10.77 -23.09 12.00
CA ASN A 49 11.31 -23.86 13.13
C ASN A 49 12.73 -23.39 13.46
N SER A 50 13.60 -23.24 12.46
CA SER A 50 14.98 -22.77 12.64
C SER A 50 15.03 -21.38 13.25
N LEU A 51 14.18 -20.45 12.79
CA LEU A 51 14.05 -19.13 13.40
C LEU A 51 13.60 -19.21 14.86
N SER A 52 12.66 -20.10 15.19
CA SER A 52 12.18 -20.28 16.56
C SER A 52 13.25 -20.80 17.52
N GLU A 53 14.07 -21.74 17.06
CA GLU A 53 15.19 -22.32 17.81
C GLU A 53 16.30 -21.29 18.02
N THR A 54 16.67 -20.57 16.95
CA THR A 54 17.71 -19.53 16.98
C THR A 54 17.33 -18.39 17.94
N LEU A 55 16.06 -17.98 17.92
CA LEU A 55 15.51 -16.98 18.83
C LEU A 55 15.26 -17.54 20.25
N GLY A 56 15.36 -18.87 20.44
CA GLY A 56 15.05 -19.63 21.66
C GLY A 56 13.68 -19.30 22.24
N LEU A 57 12.66 -19.40 21.39
CA LEU A 57 11.28 -19.11 21.73
C LEU A 57 10.58 -20.38 22.22
N GLU A 58 9.61 -20.22 23.12
CA GLU A 58 8.59 -21.23 23.35
C GLU A 58 7.70 -21.36 22.09
N HIS A 59 8.06 -22.29 21.20
CA HIS A 59 7.47 -22.45 19.88
C HIS A 59 6.40 -23.56 19.85
N ARG A 60 5.25 -23.28 19.24
CA ARG A 60 4.22 -24.27 18.96
C ARG A 60 3.92 -24.36 17.48
N HIS A 61 4.00 -25.57 16.96
CA HIS A 61 3.71 -25.89 15.57
C HIS A 61 2.40 -26.69 15.50
N TYR A 62 1.45 -26.16 14.74
CA TYR A 62 0.15 -26.75 14.51
C TYR A 62 -0.09 -26.94 13.01
N ASN A 63 -0.55 -28.13 12.61
CA ASN A 63 -1.08 -28.32 11.26
C ASN A 63 -2.59 -27.97 11.26
N ALA A 64 -2.97 -26.96 10.48
CA ALA A 64 -4.33 -26.43 10.44
C ALA A 64 -5.38 -27.45 9.95
N SER A 65 -4.97 -28.44 9.15
CA SER A 65 -5.86 -29.49 8.63
C SER A 65 -6.18 -30.58 9.66
N LEU A 66 -5.31 -30.74 10.67
CA LEU A 66 -5.43 -31.80 11.67
C LEU A 66 -5.83 -31.29 13.06
N ILE A 67 -5.57 -30.02 13.37
CA ILE A 67 -5.76 -29.49 14.72
C ILE A 67 -7.23 -29.42 15.13
N SER A 68 -7.54 -30.04 16.27
CA SER A 68 -8.81 -29.78 16.96
C SER A 68 -8.69 -28.55 17.86
N PHE A 69 -9.82 -27.91 18.16
CA PHE A 69 -9.80 -26.72 19.01
C PHE A 69 -9.37 -27.05 20.45
N ASP A 70 -9.67 -28.26 20.93
CA ASP A 70 -9.28 -28.73 22.25
C ASP A 70 -7.77 -28.98 22.33
N ASP A 71 -7.10 -29.33 21.24
CA ASP A 71 -5.63 -29.42 21.19
C ASP A 71 -4.96 -28.04 21.31
N LEU A 72 -5.65 -26.99 20.83
CA LEU A 72 -5.16 -25.62 20.89
C LEU A 72 -5.34 -25.01 22.28
N VAL A 73 -6.53 -25.15 22.88
CA VAL A 73 -6.91 -24.47 24.13
C VAL A 73 -6.74 -25.37 25.37
N GLY A 74 -6.81 -26.68 25.20
CA GLY A 74 -6.92 -27.63 26.30
C GLY A 74 -8.36 -27.98 26.64
N PHE A 75 -8.52 -28.92 27.57
CA PHE A 75 -9.83 -29.48 27.90
C PHE A 75 -10.52 -28.67 29.00
N PRO A 76 -11.81 -28.29 28.85
CA PRO A 76 -12.54 -27.60 29.90
C PRO A 76 -12.72 -28.51 31.11
N TYR A 77 -12.31 -28.02 32.27
CA TYR A 77 -12.37 -28.70 33.55
C TYR A 77 -13.07 -27.81 34.58
N PRO A 78 -14.09 -28.32 35.29
CA PRO A 78 -14.78 -27.55 36.32
C PRO A 78 -13.83 -27.24 37.47
N ASP A 79 -13.63 -25.96 37.76
CA ASP A 79 -12.87 -25.50 38.91
C ASP A 79 -13.77 -25.58 40.15
N GLN A 80 -13.54 -26.62 40.97
CA GLN A 80 -14.32 -26.88 42.17
C GLN A 80 -14.12 -25.81 43.25
N GLU A 81 -13.04 -25.03 43.21
CA GLU A 81 -12.75 -23.99 44.21
C GLU A 81 -13.42 -22.66 43.87
N ASN A 82 -13.47 -22.26 42.60
CA ASN A 82 -14.02 -20.96 42.17
C ASN A 82 -15.39 -21.03 41.47
N GLY A 83 -15.95 -22.23 41.28
CA GLY A 83 -17.23 -22.42 40.58
C GLY A 83 -17.19 -22.05 39.09
N GLY A 84 -15.99 -21.95 38.50
CA GLY A 84 -15.75 -21.60 37.10
C GLY A 84 -15.35 -22.80 36.24
N VAL A 85 -15.04 -22.53 34.96
CA VAL A 85 -14.41 -23.51 34.05
C VAL A 85 -12.98 -23.05 33.80
N ARG A 86 -12.00 -23.93 34.08
CA ARG A 86 -10.59 -23.74 33.72
C ARG A 86 -10.22 -24.68 32.58
N PHE A 87 -9.23 -24.33 31.76
CA PHE A 87 -8.72 -25.25 30.75
C PHE A 87 -7.53 -26.04 31.30
N LEU A 88 -7.51 -27.35 31.06
CA LEU A 88 -6.36 -28.20 31.34
C LEU A 88 -5.31 -27.98 30.26
N GLU A 89 -4.31 -27.19 30.61
CA GLU A 89 -3.16 -26.90 29.74
C GLU A 89 -2.31 -28.17 29.56
N THR A 90 -1.88 -28.43 28.32
CA THR A 90 -0.90 -29.47 27.99
C THR A 90 0.33 -28.81 27.35
N PRO A 91 1.48 -29.50 27.27
CA PRO A 91 2.64 -28.98 26.54
C PRO A 91 2.38 -28.69 25.06
N ALA A 92 1.24 -29.10 24.50
CA ALA A 92 0.82 -28.76 23.14
C ALA A 92 -0.07 -27.50 23.09
N THR A 93 -0.80 -27.16 24.16
CA THR A 93 -1.75 -26.02 24.17
C THR A 93 -1.09 -24.67 24.03
N VAL A 94 -1.70 -23.71 23.35
CA VAL A 94 -1.10 -22.41 22.99
C VAL A 94 -0.64 -21.55 24.19
N TRP A 95 -1.05 -21.89 25.41
CA TRP A 95 -0.67 -21.19 26.63
C TRP A 95 0.85 -21.19 26.84
N GLY A 96 1.37 -20.01 27.17
CA GLY A 96 2.82 -19.78 27.37
C GLY A 96 3.64 -19.64 26.08
N ALA A 97 3.07 -19.91 24.90
CA ALA A 97 3.79 -19.83 23.63
C ALA A 97 4.23 -18.39 23.31
N GLU A 98 5.45 -18.26 22.81
CA GLU A 98 6.03 -17.01 22.32
C GLU A 98 5.99 -16.91 20.79
N SER A 99 5.95 -18.06 20.13
CA SER A 99 5.71 -18.16 18.69
C SER A 99 4.76 -19.30 18.36
N VAL A 100 3.93 -19.08 17.35
CA VAL A 100 3.03 -20.09 16.80
C VAL A 100 3.22 -20.16 15.29
N LEU A 101 3.38 -21.39 14.77
CA LEU A 101 3.30 -21.73 13.35
C LEU A 101 2.00 -22.48 13.08
N ILE A 102 1.18 -21.95 12.18
CA ILE A 102 0.00 -22.61 11.62
C ILE A 102 0.34 -23.06 10.20
N ASP A 103 0.71 -24.33 10.05
CA ASP A 103 1.02 -24.92 8.74
C ASP A 103 -0.26 -25.34 8.01
N GLU A 104 -0.21 -25.33 6.69
CA GLU A 104 -1.32 -25.69 5.79
C GLU A 104 -2.63 -24.91 6.06
N ILE A 105 -2.56 -23.60 6.36
CA ILE A 105 -3.75 -22.79 6.72
C ILE A 105 -4.83 -22.76 5.62
N SER A 106 -4.45 -22.98 4.36
CA SER A 106 -5.39 -23.07 3.24
C SER A 106 -6.13 -24.40 3.17
N ARG A 107 -5.74 -25.44 3.92
CA ARG A 107 -6.39 -26.77 3.87
C ARG A 107 -7.58 -26.94 4.82
N CYS A 108 -7.82 -25.98 5.71
CA CYS A 108 -8.93 -26.06 6.66
C CYS A 108 -10.16 -25.28 6.16
N LYS A 109 -11.35 -25.70 6.60
CA LYS A 109 -12.62 -25.04 6.25
C LYS A 109 -12.64 -23.59 6.75
N PRO A 110 -13.36 -22.66 6.08
CA PRO A 110 -13.42 -21.25 6.46
C PRO A 110 -13.78 -20.99 7.94
N GLU A 111 -14.66 -21.80 8.53
CA GLU A 111 -15.01 -21.69 9.95
C GLU A 111 -13.83 -21.95 10.90
N HIS A 112 -12.97 -22.91 10.56
CA HIS A 112 -11.76 -23.23 11.32
C HIS A 112 -10.67 -22.18 11.10
N GLN A 113 -10.50 -21.71 9.86
CA GLN A 113 -9.63 -20.58 9.53
C GLN A 113 -9.94 -19.39 10.44
N ASN A 114 -11.22 -18.98 10.52
CA ASN A 114 -11.66 -17.84 11.34
C ASN A 114 -11.25 -17.95 12.81
N ARG A 115 -11.29 -19.15 13.41
CA ARG A 115 -10.88 -19.38 14.80
C ARG A 115 -9.38 -19.19 14.99
N LEU A 116 -8.57 -19.66 14.05
CA LEU A 116 -7.11 -19.49 14.04
C LEU A 116 -6.71 -18.03 13.78
N PHE A 117 -7.53 -17.25 13.08
CA PHE A 117 -7.22 -15.85 12.80
C PHE A 117 -7.29 -14.92 14.00
N SER A 118 -8.12 -15.20 15.02
CA SER A 118 -8.09 -14.45 16.29
C SER A 118 -6.73 -14.63 16.99
N LEU A 119 -6.15 -15.82 16.90
CA LEU A 119 -4.80 -16.10 17.41
C LEU A 119 -3.75 -15.32 16.61
N VAL A 120 -3.82 -15.37 15.28
CA VAL A 120 -2.87 -14.70 14.38
C VAL A 120 -2.94 -13.17 14.48
N HIS A 121 -4.13 -12.59 14.52
CA HIS A 121 -4.29 -11.14 14.45
C HIS A 121 -4.30 -10.47 15.82
N GLU A 122 -5.10 -11.01 16.75
CA GLU A 122 -5.43 -10.35 18.02
C GLU A 122 -4.57 -10.84 19.20
N ARG A 123 -3.73 -11.87 19.00
CA ARG A 123 -3.02 -12.57 20.09
C ARG A 123 -4.00 -13.08 21.14
N ARG A 124 -5.14 -13.63 20.68
CA ARG A 124 -6.23 -14.09 21.54
C ARG A 124 -6.77 -15.43 21.10
N VAL A 125 -7.17 -16.23 22.09
CA VAL A 125 -7.89 -17.49 21.88
C VAL A 125 -9.10 -17.50 22.81
N GLN A 126 -10.29 -17.75 22.26
CA GLN A 126 -11.57 -17.59 22.98
C GLN A 126 -11.73 -16.22 23.69
N GLY A 127 -11.19 -15.16 23.10
CA GLY A 127 -11.19 -13.82 23.70
C GLY A 127 -10.18 -13.60 24.84
N ILE A 128 -9.47 -14.64 25.27
CA ILE A 128 -8.41 -14.58 26.28
C ILE A 128 -7.10 -14.14 25.61
N ALA A 129 -6.44 -13.12 26.19
CA ALA A 129 -5.17 -12.60 25.68
C ALA A 129 -4.00 -13.56 25.93
N LEU A 130 -3.11 -13.64 24.95
CA LEU A 130 -1.85 -14.39 25.00
C LEU A 130 -0.68 -13.40 25.09
N PRO A 131 -0.34 -12.89 26.29
CA PRO A 131 0.59 -11.77 26.46
C PRO A 131 2.03 -12.12 26.03
N ARG A 132 2.40 -13.39 26.08
CA ARG A 132 3.73 -13.88 25.66
C ARG A 132 3.85 -14.09 24.15
N LEU A 133 2.72 -14.22 23.45
CA LEU A 133 2.72 -14.54 22.03
C LEU A 133 3.19 -13.33 21.21
N ARG A 134 4.40 -13.42 20.67
CA ARG A 134 5.02 -12.38 19.85
C ARG A 134 4.85 -12.69 18.37
N TYR A 135 5.32 -13.86 17.95
CA TYR A 135 5.43 -14.22 16.54
C TYR A 135 4.29 -15.14 16.10
N ARG A 136 3.62 -14.75 15.02
CA ARG A 136 2.44 -15.44 14.49
C ARG A 136 2.71 -15.74 13.03
N TRP A 137 3.05 -16.99 12.75
CA TRP A 137 3.45 -17.43 11.44
C TRP A 137 2.42 -18.40 10.88
N ALA A 138 2.24 -18.35 9.58
CA ALA A 138 1.46 -19.33 8.86
C ALA A 138 2.16 -19.74 7.59
N ALA A 139 1.82 -20.92 7.08
CA ALA A 139 2.28 -21.40 5.80
C ALA A 139 1.10 -21.95 4.99
N MET A 140 1.11 -21.71 3.68
CA MET A 140 0.13 -22.26 2.75
C MET A 140 0.76 -22.66 1.43
N ASN A 141 0.04 -23.52 0.72
CA ASN A 141 0.32 -23.78 -0.68
C ASN A 141 -0.41 -22.73 -1.54
N PRO A 142 0.15 -22.36 -2.70
CA PRO A 142 -0.51 -21.42 -3.60
C PRO A 142 -1.87 -21.97 -4.05
N CYS A 143 -2.85 -21.08 -4.22
CA CYS A 143 -4.13 -21.44 -4.83
C CYS A 143 -3.91 -21.60 -6.34
N SER A 144 -4.23 -22.78 -6.89
CA SER A 144 -4.22 -23.01 -8.33
C SER A 144 -5.32 -22.17 -8.98
N GLY A 145 -4.93 -21.17 -9.78
CA GLY A 145 -5.84 -20.33 -10.56
C GLY A 145 -6.38 -21.00 -11.83
N ASP A 146 -5.89 -22.19 -12.19
CA ASP A 146 -6.25 -22.89 -13.42
C ASP A 146 -6.76 -24.30 -13.12
N GLN A 147 -8.01 -24.56 -13.49
CA GLN A 147 -8.64 -25.89 -13.56
C GLN A 147 -8.09 -26.73 -14.73
N SER A 148 -6.78 -26.72 -14.98
CA SER A 148 -6.21 -27.38 -16.17
C SER A 148 -4.78 -27.93 -15.97
N GLY A 149 -4.54 -28.60 -14.84
CA GLY A 149 -3.35 -29.43 -14.63
C GLY A 149 -3.71 -30.75 -13.96
N VAL A 150 -3.12 -31.86 -14.42
CA VAL A 150 -3.38 -33.24 -13.96
C VAL A 150 -2.90 -33.48 -12.51
N GLU A 151 -2.25 -32.50 -11.89
CA GLU A 151 -1.90 -32.44 -10.47
C GLU A 151 -2.87 -31.51 -9.72
N ASP A 152 -4.15 -31.86 -9.74
CA ASP A 152 -5.12 -31.29 -8.81
C ASP A 152 -4.68 -31.65 -7.38
N TYR A 153 -3.95 -30.74 -6.72
CA TYR A 153 -3.92 -30.69 -5.26
C TYR A 153 -5.31 -30.23 -4.78
N ALA A 154 -6.30 -31.11 -4.96
CA ALA A 154 -7.64 -30.99 -4.41
C ALA A 154 -7.52 -30.83 -2.88
N GLY A 155 -7.55 -29.59 -2.39
CA GLY A 155 -7.50 -29.34 -0.95
C GLY A 155 -6.93 -28.00 -0.49
N SER A 156 -6.46 -27.10 -1.37
CA SER A 156 -6.05 -25.74 -0.95
C SER A 156 -7.16 -24.74 -1.26
N GLU A 157 -7.88 -24.31 -0.23
CA GLU A 157 -8.93 -23.30 -0.30
C GLU A 157 -8.33 -21.88 -0.30
N PRO A 158 -8.88 -20.94 -1.09
CA PRO A 158 -8.46 -19.55 -1.04
C PRO A 158 -8.73 -18.93 0.33
N LEU A 159 -7.81 -18.09 0.80
CA LEU A 159 -8.05 -17.29 2.00
C LEU A 159 -9.04 -16.16 1.67
N ASP A 160 -9.98 -15.91 2.58
CA ASP A 160 -10.87 -14.75 2.48
C ASP A 160 -10.04 -13.44 2.44
N PRO A 161 -10.32 -12.48 1.53
CA PRO A 161 -9.55 -11.25 1.41
C PRO A 161 -9.47 -10.40 2.70
N ALA A 162 -10.52 -10.40 3.52
CA ALA A 162 -10.52 -9.70 4.81
C ALA A 162 -9.67 -10.42 5.87
N LEU A 163 -9.51 -11.73 5.74
CA LEU A 163 -8.62 -12.53 6.59
C LEU A 163 -7.16 -12.38 6.15
N ALA A 164 -6.88 -12.48 4.86
CA ALA A 164 -5.57 -12.21 4.30
C ALA A 164 -5.09 -10.79 4.65
N ASP A 165 -6.01 -9.82 4.74
CA ASP A 165 -5.66 -8.45 5.14
C ASP A 165 -5.12 -8.32 6.59
N ARG A 166 -5.10 -9.41 7.37
CA ARG A 166 -4.59 -9.47 8.76
C ARG A 166 -3.12 -9.87 8.86
N PHE A 167 -2.55 -10.50 7.83
CA PHE A 167 -1.10 -10.72 7.72
C PHE A 167 -0.40 -9.47 7.25
N ALA A 168 0.80 -9.15 7.72
CA ALA A 168 1.53 -7.99 7.22
C ALA A 168 2.35 -8.28 5.97
N LEU A 169 3.01 -9.44 5.96
CA LEU A 169 3.96 -9.81 4.91
C LEU A 169 3.69 -11.23 4.39
N PHE A 170 3.88 -11.39 3.09
CA PHE A 170 3.70 -12.60 2.30
C PHE A 170 5.01 -12.91 1.61
N VAL A 171 5.66 -14.01 2.00
CA VAL A 171 6.94 -14.41 1.43
C VAL A 171 6.75 -15.65 0.58
N GLN A 172 7.14 -15.56 -0.67
CA GLN A 172 7.15 -16.71 -1.57
C GLN A 172 8.40 -17.57 -1.30
N ALA A 173 8.18 -18.85 -1.00
CA ALA A 173 9.24 -19.83 -1.00
C ALA A 173 9.53 -20.26 -2.44
N GLN A 174 10.82 -20.27 -2.80
CA GLN A 174 11.26 -20.67 -4.13
C GLN A 174 11.18 -22.20 -4.29
N ASP A 175 10.75 -22.65 -5.46
CA ASP A 175 10.80 -24.05 -5.85
C ASP A 175 12.14 -24.40 -6.52
N TRP A 176 12.45 -25.68 -6.64
CA TRP A 176 13.72 -26.20 -7.17
C TRP A 176 14.15 -25.54 -8.49
N SER A 177 13.18 -25.30 -9.38
CA SER A 177 13.39 -24.68 -10.69
C SER A 177 13.92 -23.25 -10.62
N ALA A 178 13.58 -22.50 -9.57
CA ALA A 178 13.98 -21.10 -9.37
C ALA A 178 15.31 -20.93 -8.63
N LEU A 179 15.78 -21.97 -7.93
CA LEU A 179 17.03 -21.94 -7.15
C LEU A 179 18.27 -21.94 -8.04
N GLY A 180 19.32 -21.22 -7.62
CA GLY A 180 20.62 -21.25 -8.26
C GLY A 180 21.38 -22.56 -8.03
N GLU A 181 22.38 -22.86 -8.86
CA GLU A 181 23.17 -24.11 -8.77
C GLU A 181 23.85 -24.26 -7.40
N ALA A 182 24.41 -23.18 -6.85
CA ALA A 182 25.03 -23.20 -5.53
C ALA A 182 24.05 -23.53 -4.41
N GLU A 183 22.82 -23.00 -4.46
CA GLU A 183 21.77 -23.28 -3.47
C GLU A 183 21.28 -24.73 -3.60
N ARG A 184 21.10 -25.24 -4.82
CA ARG A 184 20.72 -26.63 -5.08
C ARG A 184 21.75 -27.61 -4.51
N LEU A 185 23.04 -27.33 -4.67
CA LEU A 185 24.11 -28.15 -4.09
C LEU A 185 24.08 -28.15 -2.56
N LYS A 186 23.84 -26.99 -1.92
CA LYS A 186 23.71 -26.91 -0.46
C LYS A 186 22.48 -27.64 0.07
N ILE A 187 21.35 -27.58 -0.63
CA ILE A 187 20.12 -28.30 -0.24
C ILE A 187 20.27 -29.80 -0.44
N ALA A 188 20.96 -30.22 -1.51
CA ALA A 188 21.21 -31.64 -1.80
C ALA A 188 22.29 -32.26 -0.91
N ASP A 189 23.05 -31.46 -0.14
CA ASP A 189 24.09 -31.94 0.76
C ASP A 189 23.46 -32.54 2.04
N PRO A 190 23.50 -33.87 2.23
CA PRO A 190 22.94 -34.51 3.41
C PRO A 190 23.70 -34.15 4.71
N GLY A 191 24.89 -33.56 4.61
CA GLY A 191 25.66 -33.09 5.77
C GLY A 191 25.06 -31.87 6.49
N GLY A 192 23.97 -31.30 5.96
CA GLY A 192 23.20 -30.23 6.59
C GLY A 192 22.05 -30.68 7.50
N GLU A 193 21.59 -31.94 7.39
CA GLU A 193 20.47 -32.44 8.19
C GLU A 193 20.82 -32.47 9.69
N GLY A 194 19.95 -31.88 10.51
CA GLY A 194 20.07 -31.94 11.97
C GLY A 194 21.10 -30.99 12.60
N ARG A 195 21.68 -30.04 11.85
CA ARG A 195 22.31 -28.89 12.49
C ARG A 195 21.21 -28.09 13.18
N ILE A 196 21.17 -28.18 14.51
CA ILE A 196 20.46 -27.21 15.34
C ILE A 196 20.92 -25.83 14.86
N ALA A 197 19.98 -24.94 14.56
CA ALA A 197 20.25 -23.56 14.16
C ALA A 197 20.84 -22.79 15.35
N ALA A 198 22.05 -23.15 15.74
CA ALA A 198 22.76 -22.66 16.91
C ALA A 198 23.79 -21.63 16.46
N ASP A 199 23.32 -20.41 16.21
CA ASP A 199 24.17 -19.26 15.87
C ASP A 199 24.76 -18.56 17.12
N GLY A 200 24.67 -19.21 18.28
CA GLY A 200 25.10 -18.68 19.56
C GLY A 200 24.26 -17.52 20.11
N GLY A 201 23.06 -17.27 19.57
CA GLY A 201 22.20 -16.15 19.95
C GLY A 201 22.41 -14.88 19.12
N THR A 202 23.25 -14.94 18.10
CA THR A 202 23.62 -13.77 17.28
C THR A 202 22.40 -13.12 16.61
N LEU A 203 21.49 -13.89 16.04
CA LEU A 203 20.26 -13.39 15.42
C LEU A 203 19.32 -12.80 16.47
N ARG A 204 19.22 -13.41 17.65
CA ARG A 204 18.40 -12.89 18.75
C ARG A 204 18.86 -11.49 19.15
N ASP A 205 20.16 -11.29 19.33
CA ASP A 205 20.72 -10.00 19.71
C ASP A 205 20.50 -8.94 18.61
N HIS A 206 20.64 -9.31 17.35
CA HIS A 206 20.35 -8.43 16.22
C HIS A 206 18.87 -8.04 16.16
N VAL A 207 17.95 -9.01 16.27
CA VAL A 207 16.50 -8.75 16.24
C VAL A 207 16.09 -7.83 17.38
N GLU A 208 16.67 -8.00 18.58
CA GLU A 208 16.38 -7.14 19.72
C GLU A 208 16.92 -5.71 19.54
N ALA A 209 18.14 -5.57 18.99
CA ALA A 209 18.71 -4.27 18.65
C ALA A 209 17.87 -3.54 17.59
N TRP A 210 17.47 -4.24 16.52
CA TRP A 210 16.62 -3.69 15.47
C TRP A 210 15.23 -3.34 15.99
N ARG A 211 14.65 -4.17 16.87
CA ARG A 211 13.36 -3.88 17.52
C ARG A 211 13.42 -2.62 18.37
N THR A 212 14.48 -2.45 19.15
CA THR A 212 14.69 -1.24 19.94
C THR A 212 14.74 0.00 19.04
N ALA A 213 15.52 -0.06 17.95
CA ALA A 213 15.58 1.02 16.97
C ALA A 213 14.22 1.28 16.28
N PHE A 214 13.46 0.22 15.98
CA PHE A 214 12.13 0.32 15.39
C PHE A 214 11.14 1.00 16.32
N GLN A 215 11.11 0.62 17.60
CA GLN A 215 10.23 1.25 18.60
C GLN A 215 10.54 2.74 18.75
N GLN A 216 11.81 3.12 18.81
CA GLN A 216 12.24 4.53 18.88
C GLN A 216 11.80 5.33 17.64
N LYS A 217 12.00 4.78 16.44
CA LYS A 217 11.65 5.46 15.17
C LYS A 217 10.17 5.36 14.82
N SER A 218 9.40 4.47 15.44
CA SER A 218 7.98 4.30 15.12
C SER A 218 7.12 5.52 15.50
N ALA A 219 7.52 6.25 16.55
CA ALA A 219 6.86 7.49 16.96
C ALA A 219 7.14 8.66 16.00
N SER A 220 8.26 8.62 15.29
CA SER A 220 8.72 9.64 14.34
C SER A 220 9.14 8.99 13.03
N CYS A 221 8.22 8.26 12.40
CA CYS A 221 8.49 7.55 11.16
C CYS A 221 8.96 8.54 10.07
N PRO A 222 10.06 8.27 9.34
CA PRO A 222 10.55 9.17 8.30
C PRO A 222 9.48 9.49 7.24
N GLU A 223 9.37 10.77 6.88
CA GLU A 223 8.41 11.23 5.87
C GLU A 223 8.59 10.55 4.51
N SER A 224 9.81 10.15 4.17
CA SER A 224 10.08 9.36 2.95
C SER A 224 9.39 7.99 2.98
N ILE A 225 9.37 7.30 4.12
CA ILE A 225 8.69 5.99 4.23
C ILE A 225 7.17 6.17 4.17
N ILE A 226 6.65 7.20 4.84
CA ILE A 226 5.22 7.54 4.78
C ILE A 226 4.82 7.92 3.34
N GLY A 227 5.59 8.81 2.71
CA GLY A 227 5.34 9.30 1.34
C GLY A 227 5.40 8.21 0.28
N TYR A 228 6.34 7.27 0.41
CA TYR A 228 6.39 6.10 -0.47
C TYR A 228 5.12 5.26 -0.30
N ALA A 229 4.77 4.91 0.94
CA ALA A 229 3.62 4.03 1.21
C ALA A 229 2.31 4.67 0.71
N THR A 230 2.09 5.97 0.93
CA THR A 230 0.89 6.65 0.46
C THR A 230 0.85 6.75 -1.06
N THR A 231 1.98 7.07 -1.71
CA THR A 231 2.04 7.17 -3.18
C THR A 231 1.84 5.81 -3.84
N ALA A 232 2.49 4.76 -3.35
CA ALA A 232 2.35 3.41 -3.87
C ALA A 232 0.91 2.90 -3.71
N VAL A 233 0.29 3.09 -2.54
CA VAL A 233 -1.10 2.68 -2.28
C VAL A 233 -2.08 3.43 -3.18
N THR A 234 -1.90 4.75 -3.35
CA THR A 234 -2.75 5.56 -4.24
C THR A 234 -2.62 5.10 -5.69
N ALA A 235 -1.41 4.87 -6.18
CA ALA A 235 -1.15 4.39 -7.53
C ALA A 235 -1.75 3.01 -7.78
N LEU A 236 -1.56 2.07 -6.85
CA LEU A 236 -2.14 0.71 -6.93
C LEU A 236 -3.67 0.75 -6.97
N ASN A 237 -4.30 1.52 -6.06
CA ASN A 237 -5.75 1.69 -6.04
C ASN A 237 -6.26 2.35 -7.33
N GLY A 238 -5.54 3.35 -7.86
CA GLY A 238 -5.84 3.99 -9.14
C GLY A 238 -5.76 3.04 -10.34
N ALA A 239 -4.89 2.02 -10.27
CA ALA A 239 -4.74 0.96 -11.26
C ALA A 239 -5.70 -0.23 -11.03
N GLY A 240 -6.64 -0.15 -10.09
CA GLY A 240 -7.60 -1.21 -9.79
C GLY A 240 -7.06 -2.34 -8.90
N ILE A 241 -5.83 -2.23 -8.39
CA ILE A 241 -5.26 -3.17 -7.42
C ILE A 241 -5.60 -2.66 -6.02
N ARG A 242 -6.64 -3.22 -5.42
CA ARG A 242 -7.19 -2.71 -4.16
C ARG A 242 -6.23 -2.96 -2.99
N ILE A 243 -5.90 -1.90 -2.26
CA ILE A 243 -5.08 -1.90 -1.04
C ILE A 243 -5.83 -1.17 0.09
N SER A 244 -5.99 -1.82 1.25
CA SER A 244 -6.72 -1.23 2.38
C SER A 244 -5.92 -0.16 3.13
N PRO A 245 -6.58 0.71 3.91
CA PRO A 245 -5.89 1.59 4.86
C PRO A 245 -5.06 0.83 5.91
N ARG A 246 -5.55 -0.34 6.36
CA ARG A 246 -4.80 -1.23 7.27
C ARG A 246 -3.50 -1.67 6.59
N ARG A 247 -3.58 -2.08 5.34
CA ARG A 247 -2.43 -2.52 4.54
C ARG A 247 -1.42 -1.40 4.35
N ALA A 248 -1.87 -0.19 4.06
CA ALA A 248 -0.98 0.98 3.96
C ALA A 248 -0.17 1.16 5.25
N ARG A 249 -0.82 1.04 6.43
CA ARG A 249 -0.14 1.10 7.73
C ARG A 249 0.86 -0.05 7.94
N LEU A 250 0.50 -1.28 7.56
CA LEU A 250 1.38 -2.44 7.68
C LEU A 250 2.59 -2.34 6.73
N LEU A 251 2.38 -1.81 5.52
CA LEU A 251 3.43 -1.50 4.55
C LEU A 251 4.41 -0.47 5.13
N THR A 252 3.93 0.66 5.67
CA THR A 252 4.79 1.67 6.31
C THR A 252 5.61 1.07 7.45
N ARG A 253 5.01 0.26 8.32
CA ARG A 253 5.72 -0.44 9.41
C ARG A 253 6.79 -1.38 8.88
N SER A 254 6.46 -2.18 7.87
CA SER A 254 7.37 -3.15 7.28
C SER A 254 8.55 -2.47 6.58
N LEU A 255 8.31 -1.37 5.86
CA LEU A 255 9.36 -0.57 5.22
C LEU A 255 10.32 0.04 6.26
N LEU A 256 9.78 0.58 7.36
CA LEU A 256 10.60 1.11 8.45
C LEU A 256 11.49 0.03 9.06
N ALA A 257 10.91 -1.13 9.38
CA ALA A 257 11.65 -2.26 9.93
C ALA A 257 12.72 -2.78 8.95
N ALA A 258 12.36 -2.98 7.68
CA ALA A 258 13.27 -3.43 6.64
C ALA A 258 14.46 -2.46 6.44
N THR A 259 14.20 -1.16 6.46
CA THR A 259 15.24 -0.11 6.36
C THR A 259 16.19 -0.14 7.56
N ILE A 260 15.70 -0.45 8.77
CA ILE A 260 16.52 -0.61 9.97
C ILE A 260 17.39 -1.86 9.87
N VAL A 261 16.82 -2.98 9.42
CA VAL A 261 17.54 -4.25 9.22
C VAL A 261 18.66 -4.07 8.20
N ALA A 262 18.38 -3.45 7.06
CA ALA A 262 19.36 -3.21 6.00
C ALA A 262 20.36 -2.08 6.33
N GLY A 263 20.06 -1.24 7.34
CA GLY A 263 20.86 -0.07 7.72
C GLY A 263 20.76 1.12 6.77
N ARG A 264 20.08 0.97 5.61
CA ARG A 264 19.88 2.03 4.61
C ARG A 264 18.59 1.79 3.81
N ALA A 265 18.08 2.86 3.19
CA ALA A 265 16.96 2.78 2.27
C ALA A 265 17.48 2.47 0.85
N GLU A 266 16.97 1.41 0.24
CA GLU A 266 17.34 0.96 -1.11
C GLU A 266 16.08 0.72 -1.94
N GLU A 267 16.13 1.02 -3.23
CA GLU A 267 15.01 0.85 -4.16
C GLU A 267 14.54 -0.60 -4.23
N SER A 268 15.49 -1.53 -4.39
CA SER A 268 15.26 -2.97 -4.42
C SER A 268 14.58 -3.49 -3.15
N LEU A 269 14.97 -2.97 -1.98
CA LEU A 269 14.37 -3.31 -0.70
C LEU A 269 12.92 -2.82 -0.61
N PHE A 270 12.66 -1.57 -1.00
CA PHE A 270 11.31 -0.99 -1.00
C PHE A 270 10.38 -1.74 -1.96
N ARG A 271 10.91 -2.17 -3.11
CA ARG A 271 10.20 -3.03 -4.05
C ARG A 271 9.86 -4.38 -3.45
N ALA A 272 10.84 -5.06 -2.84
CA ALA A 272 10.65 -6.37 -2.23
C ALA A 272 9.59 -6.33 -1.12
N VAL A 273 9.62 -5.29 -0.26
CA VAL A 273 8.62 -5.11 0.79
C VAL A 273 7.23 -4.78 0.21
N LEU A 274 7.15 -3.98 -0.86
CA LEU A 274 5.88 -3.68 -1.52
C LEU A 274 5.26 -4.95 -2.11
N GLU A 275 6.02 -5.73 -2.86
CA GLU A 275 5.57 -6.99 -3.47
C GLU A 275 5.15 -7.99 -2.38
N ALA A 276 5.95 -8.12 -1.31
CA ALA A 276 5.62 -8.95 -0.15
C ALA A 276 4.45 -8.40 0.69
N SER A 277 3.97 -7.18 0.46
CA SER A 277 2.79 -6.65 1.14
C SER A 277 1.49 -6.97 0.39
N LEU A 278 1.55 -7.55 -0.82
CA LEU A 278 0.37 -7.82 -1.63
C LEU A 278 -0.26 -9.18 -1.27
N PRO A 279 -1.49 -9.22 -0.72
CA PRO A 279 -2.13 -10.47 -0.30
C PRO A 279 -2.74 -11.29 -1.45
N HIS A 280 -2.85 -10.72 -2.65
CA HIS A 280 -3.67 -11.23 -3.76
C HIS A 280 -3.46 -12.72 -4.09
N GLN A 281 -2.24 -13.21 -3.97
CA GLN A 281 -1.92 -14.60 -4.28
C GLN A 281 -2.56 -15.61 -3.31
N THR A 282 -2.92 -15.19 -2.10
CA THR A 282 -3.55 -16.08 -1.11
C THR A 282 -4.96 -16.50 -1.49
N TRP A 283 -5.56 -15.86 -2.49
CA TRP A 283 -6.86 -16.23 -3.05
C TRP A 283 -6.83 -16.42 -4.57
N GLY A 284 -5.64 -16.68 -5.12
CA GLY A 284 -5.46 -16.98 -6.55
C GLY A 284 -5.50 -15.75 -7.48
N ALA A 285 -5.46 -14.53 -6.96
CA ALA A 285 -5.31 -13.33 -7.80
C ALA A 285 -3.84 -12.99 -8.03
N ALA A 286 -3.48 -12.74 -9.29
CA ALA A 286 -2.18 -12.21 -9.66
C ALA A 286 -2.32 -10.72 -10.04
N PRO A 287 -1.85 -9.79 -9.21
CA PRO A 287 -1.88 -8.37 -9.57
C PRO A 287 -0.97 -8.14 -10.78
N ASN A 288 -1.37 -7.23 -11.67
CA ASN A 288 -0.58 -6.91 -12.86
C ASN A 288 0.82 -6.41 -12.45
N ALA A 289 1.86 -7.16 -12.82
CA ALA A 289 3.24 -6.88 -12.46
C ALA A 289 3.74 -5.52 -12.99
N GLU A 290 3.29 -5.10 -14.18
CA GLU A 290 3.64 -3.80 -14.74
C GLU A 290 3.03 -2.65 -13.94
N ALA A 291 1.78 -2.81 -13.49
CA ALA A 291 1.10 -1.83 -12.64
C ALA A 291 1.78 -1.72 -11.26
N VAL A 292 2.18 -2.85 -10.66
CA VAL A 292 2.94 -2.87 -9.40
C VAL A 292 4.31 -2.20 -9.58
N ALA A 293 5.02 -2.50 -10.68
CA ALA A 293 6.30 -1.87 -10.96
C ALA A 293 6.18 -0.36 -11.25
N ALA A 294 5.11 0.08 -11.93
CA ALA A 294 4.84 1.49 -12.16
C ALA A 294 4.51 2.23 -10.85
N ALA A 295 3.69 1.64 -9.99
CA ALA A 295 3.38 2.18 -8.66
C ALA A 295 4.64 2.29 -7.78
N HIS A 296 5.51 1.28 -7.82
CA HIS A 296 6.80 1.31 -7.14
C HIS A 296 7.69 2.45 -7.62
N ARG A 297 7.91 2.57 -8.94
CA ARG A 297 8.75 3.63 -9.53
C ARG A 297 8.23 5.02 -9.15
N LEU A 298 6.93 5.26 -9.34
CA LEU A 298 6.30 6.52 -8.96
C LEU A 298 6.52 6.85 -7.47
N ALA A 299 6.33 5.86 -6.58
CA ALA A 299 6.50 6.05 -5.16
C ALA A 299 7.96 6.26 -4.74
N TRP A 300 8.89 5.54 -5.36
CA TRP A 300 10.32 5.67 -5.11
C TRP A 300 10.84 7.04 -5.57
N ASP A 301 10.48 7.45 -6.78
CA ASP A 301 10.89 8.74 -7.30
C ASP A 301 10.24 9.90 -6.51
N ALA A 302 9.02 9.71 -5.99
CA ALA A 302 8.35 10.66 -5.09
C ALA A 302 9.00 10.77 -3.69
N ILE A 303 10.02 9.97 -3.38
CA ILE A 303 10.80 10.09 -2.14
C ILE A 303 12.28 10.31 -2.39
N ALA A 304 12.70 10.23 -3.66
CA ALA A 304 14.05 10.57 -4.07
C ALA A 304 14.37 12.02 -3.70
N PRO A 305 15.61 12.32 -3.28
CA PRO A 305 15.99 13.70 -2.98
C PRO A 305 15.98 14.55 -4.27
N GLY A 306 15.42 15.77 -4.19
CA GLY A 306 15.54 16.81 -5.22
C GLY A 306 14.27 17.06 -6.07
N ARG A 307 14.47 17.79 -7.18
CA ARG A 307 13.46 18.31 -8.12
C ARG A 307 12.45 17.26 -8.61
N GLN A 308 12.86 16.00 -8.77
CA GLN A 308 12.01 14.95 -9.33
C GLN A 308 10.88 14.51 -8.39
N ARG A 309 11.07 14.63 -7.08
CA ARG A 309 10.11 14.15 -6.07
C ARG A 309 8.79 14.89 -6.11
N TRP A 310 8.84 16.21 -6.14
CA TRP A 310 7.64 17.01 -6.09
C TRP A 310 6.91 17.03 -7.45
N LEU A 311 7.65 16.93 -8.56
CA LEU A 311 7.07 16.77 -9.90
C LEU A 311 6.21 15.50 -9.98
N ASN A 312 6.70 14.37 -9.47
CA ASN A 312 5.93 13.12 -9.45
C ASN A 312 4.70 13.19 -8.54
N LEU A 313 4.83 13.80 -7.36
CA LEU A 313 3.68 14.06 -6.46
C LEU A 313 2.64 14.94 -7.16
N PHE A 314 3.09 15.97 -7.87
CA PHE A 314 2.24 16.88 -8.63
C PHE A 314 1.49 16.16 -9.74
N VAL A 315 2.15 15.27 -10.49
CA VAL A 315 1.53 14.48 -11.57
C VAL A 315 0.51 13.48 -11.00
N ALA A 316 0.84 12.79 -9.91
CA ALA A 316 -0.01 11.75 -9.32
C ALA A 316 -1.26 12.30 -8.60
N GLU A 317 -1.20 13.53 -8.10
CA GLU A 317 -2.33 14.20 -7.46
C GLU A 317 -3.46 14.44 -8.46
N ARG A 318 -4.72 14.28 -8.04
CA ARG A 318 -5.89 14.52 -8.91
C ARG A 318 -6.53 15.88 -8.64
N ALA A 319 -6.60 16.31 -7.37
CA ALA A 319 -7.31 17.54 -7.03
C ALA A 319 -6.50 18.79 -7.45
N LEU A 320 -7.09 19.65 -8.28
CA LEU A 320 -6.42 20.88 -8.76
C LEU A 320 -5.90 21.78 -7.61
N PRO A 321 -6.63 22.00 -6.50
CA PRO A 321 -6.13 22.79 -5.38
C PRO A 321 -4.89 22.16 -4.71
N ARG A 322 -4.84 20.83 -4.64
CA ARG A 322 -3.68 20.11 -4.10
C ARG A 322 -2.49 20.18 -5.05
N LYS A 323 -2.71 20.06 -6.37
CA LYS A 323 -1.66 20.30 -7.37
C LYS A 323 -1.07 21.70 -7.23
N LEU A 324 -1.92 22.73 -7.07
CA LEU A 324 -1.46 24.10 -6.84
C LEU A 324 -0.67 24.25 -5.54
N ALA A 325 -1.11 23.62 -4.45
CA ALA A 325 -0.37 23.61 -3.19
C ALA A 325 1.03 22.99 -3.36
N ILE A 326 1.14 21.84 -4.02
CA ILE A 326 2.42 21.18 -4.30
C ILE A 326 3.33 22.09 -5.12
N LEU A 327 2.81 22.74 -6.17
CA LEU A 327 3.57 23.69 -6.99
C LEU A 327 4.11 24.86 -6.14
N LEU A 328 3.29 25.42 -5.25
CA LEU A 328 3.68 26.53 -4.39
C LEU A 328 4.67 26.15 -3.28
N ASP A 329 4.53 24.95 -2.72
CA ASP A 329 5.34 24.48 -1.58
C ASP A 329 6.70 23.93 -2.01
N ALA A 330 6.74 23.26 -3.17
CA ALA A 330 7.89 22.48 -3.59
C ALA A 330 8.50 22.91 -4.92
N GLY A 331 7.90 23.88 -5.62
CA GLY A 331 8.45 24.49 -6.84
C GLY A 331 9.80 25.15 -6.57
N ASP A 332 10.87 24.39 -6.73
CA ASP A 332 12.25 24.76 -6.38
C ASP A 332 12.88 25.76 -7.36
N SER A 333 12.33 25.87 -8.57
CA SER A 333 12.81 26.77 -9.62
C SER A 333 11.70 27.09 -10.63
N PRO A 334 11.76 28.26 -11.30
CA PRO A 334 10.81 28.62 -12.37
C PRO A 334 10.73 27.57 -13.49
N ASP A 335 11.86 26.96 -13.87
CA ASP A 335 11.91 25.94 -14.91
C ASP A 335 11.17 24.66 -14.48
N ALA A 336 11.29 24.27 -13.21
CA ALA A 336 10.64 23.08 -12.70
C ALA A 336 9.12 23.30 -12.53
N GLY A 337 8.72 24.47 -12.01
CA GLY A 337 7.32 24.87 -12.00
C GLY A 337 6.71 24.95 -13.39
N SER A 338 7.46 25.47 -14.35
CA SER A 338 7.06 25.51 -15.76
C SER A 338 6.81 24.12 -16.33
N GLN A 339 7.72 23.19 -16.09
CA GLN A 339 7.56 21.80 -16.50
C GLN A 339 6.29 21.17 -15.90
N ALA A 340 6.05 21.36 -14.60
CA ALA A 340 4.86 20.84 -13.93
C ALA A 340 3.57 21.36 -14.57
N VAL A 341 3.50 22.67 -14.84
CA VAL A 341 2.34 23.29 -15.50
C VAL A 341 2.15 22.73 -16.91
N SER A 342 3.22 22.59 -17.70
CA SER A 342 3.13 22.01 -19.04
C SER A 342 2.61 20.56 -19.01
N GLU A 343 3.08 19.74 -18.07
CA GLU A 343 2.59 18.38 -17.89
C GLU A 343 1.12 18.32 -17.46
N LEU A 344 0.67 19.22 -16.56
CA LEU A 344 -0.74 19.35 -16.18
C LEU A 344 -1.61 19.68 -17.38
N LEU A 345 -1.23 20.71 -18.14
CA LEU A 345 -2.01 21.17 -19.30
C LEU A 345 -2.10 20.12 -20.41
N ALA A 346 -1.11 19.23 -20.51
CA ALA A 346 -1.09 18.14 -21.47
C ALA A 346 -1.89 16.90 -21.01
N ALA A 347 -1.94 16.63 -19.70
CA ALA A 347 -2.54 15.42 -19.14
C ALA A 347 -4.02 15.58 -18.76
N GLU A 348 -4.46 16.77 -18.38
CA GLU A 348 -5.84 17.05 -17.95
C GLU A 348 -6.80 17.23 -19.13
N THR A 349 -8.11 17.07 -18.87
CA THR A 349 -9.15 17.41 -19.85
C THR A 349 -9.20 18.93 -20.10
N ARG A 350 -9.75 19.37 -21.26
CA ARG A 350 -9.78 20.81 -21.63
C ARG A 350 -10.40 21.68 -20.54
N GLU A 351 -11.52 21.23 -19.97
CA GLU A 351 -12.22 21.94 -18.91
C GLU A 351 -11.44 21.99 -17.60
N ARG A 352 -10.72 20.92 -17.23
CA ARG A 352 -9.89 20.91 -16.00
C ARG A 352 -8.61 21.74 -16.16
N ALA A 353 -7.96 21.66 -17.32
CA ALA A 353 -6.82 22.50 -17.66
C ALA A 353 -7.21 23.99 -17.66
N ALA A 354 -8.37 24.33 -18.22
CA ALA A 354 -8.92 25.68 -18.17
C ALA A 354 -9.30 26.12 -16.75
N ALA A 355 -9.87 25.25 -15.92
CA ALA A 355 -10.16 25.55 -14.53
C ALA A 355 -8.90 25.91 -13.74
N PHE A 356 -7.83 25.13 -13.88
CA PHE A 356 -6.54 25.43 -13.26
C PHE A 356 -5.96 26.75 -13.78
N ALA A 357 -5.93 26.94 -15.10
CA ALA A 357 -5.39 28.15 -15.72
C ALA A 357 -6.17 29.40 -15.30
N PHE A 358 -7.50 29.35 -15.34
CA PHE A 358 -8.38 30.44 -14.94
C PHE A 358 -8.17 30.86 -13.48
N ALA A 359 -8.00 29.89 -12.57
CA ALA A 359 -7.76 30.16 -11.16
C ALA A 359 -6.34 30.69 -10.88
N ALA A 360 -5.32 30.13 -11.53
CA ALA A 360 -3.91 30.41 -11.24
C ALA A 360 -3.35 31.62 -11.99
N TYR A 361 -3.89 31.96 -13.17
CA TYR A 361 -3.34 32.99 -14.06
C TYR A 361 -3.18 34.38 -13.42
N PRO A 362 -4.12 34.90 -12.60
CA PRO A 362 -3.92 36.19 -11.93
C PRO A 362 -2.65 36.23 -11.06
N ALA A 363 -2.39 35.16 -10.29
CA ALA A 363 -1.16 35.05 -9.49
C ALA A 363 0.09 34.85 -10.37
N ALA A 364 -0.05 34.12 -11.48
CA ALA A 364 1.03 33.89 -12.45
C ALA A 364 1.55 35.21 -13.06
N VAL A 365 0.65 36.07 -13.52
CA VAL A 365 1.00 37.37 -14.14
C VAL A 365 1.65 38.33 -13.15
N LEU A 366 1.27 38.24 -11.87
CA LEU A 366 1.90 39.01 -10.78
C LEU A 366 3.28 38.47 -10.37
N GLY A 367 3.77 37.40 -10.99
CA GLY A 367 5.04 36.75 -10.63
C GLY A 367 5.00 36.07 -9.27
N ARG A 368 3.81 35.71 -8.79
CA ARG A 368 3.57 35.11 -7.47
C ARG A 368 3.56 33.58 -7.48
N LEU A 369 3.67 32.97 -8.66
CA LEU A 369 3.83 31.53 -8.83
C LEU A 369 5.29 31.21 -9.18
N PRO A 370 5.82 30.06 -8.71
CA PRO A 370 7.19 29.63 -9.00
C PRO A 370 7.31 29.04 -10.42
N ILE A 371 6.95 29.81 -11.44
CA ILE A 371 6.94 29.37 -12.86
C ILE A 371 7.64 30.40 -13.76
N GLY A 372 8.20 29.95 -14.87
CA GLY A 372 8.82 30.80 -15.88
C GLY A 372 7.81 31.54 -16.77
N ALA A 373 8.30 32.56 -17.47
CA ALA A 373 7.49 33.44 -18.33
C ALA A 373 6.75 32.69 -19.46
N GLU A 374 7.33 31.61 -19.99
CA GLU A 374 6.69 30.76 -21.00
C GLU A 374 5.41 30.12 -20.47
N SER A 375 5.44 29.59 -19.25
CA SER A 375 4.25 28.98 -18.64
C SER A 375 3.22 30.01 -18.21
N VAL A 376 3.62 31.22 -17.83
CA VAL A 376 2.67 32.33 -17.62
C VAL A 376 1.91 32.62 -18.92
N ASN A 377 2.62 32.64 -20.06
CA ASN A 377 2.00 32.82 -21.37
C ASN A 377 1.08 31.66 -21.75
N ASP A 378 1.47 30.42 -21.50
CA ASP A 378 0.63 29.24 -21.79
C ASP A 378 -0.65 29.21 -20.93
N LEU A 379 -0.55 29.53 -19.64
CA LEU A 379 -1.73 29.74 -18.79
C LEU A 379 -2.60 30.86 -19.33
N GLY A 380 -2.00 31.96 -19.79
CA GLY A 380 -2.71 33.10 -20.40
C GLY A 380 -3.49 32.73 -21.65
N LYS A 381 -2.91 31.95 -22.56
CA LYS A 381 -3.59 31.48 -23.78
C LYS A 381 -4.89 30.73 -23.46
N ILE A 382 -4.94 30.03 -22.33
CA ILE A 382 -6.11 29.26 -21.90
C ILE A 382 -7.05 30.12 -21.04
N ALA A 383 -6.53 30.93 -20.13
CA ALA A 383 -7.32 31.69 -19.17
C ALA A 383 -7.97 32.95 -19.77
N ILE A 384 -7.31 33.64 -20.71
CA ILE A 384 -7.82 34.90 -21.29
C ILE A 384 -9.17 34.71 -22.00
N PRO A 385 -9.39 33.66 -22.83
CA PRO A 385 -10.70 33.39 -23.41
C PRO A 385 -11.80 33.13 -22.37
N VAL A 386 -11.45 32.66 -21.17
CA VAL A 386 -12.39 32.50 -20.06
C VAL A 386 -12.70 33.84 -19.40
N LEU A 387 -11.70 34.74 -19.31
CA LEU A 387 -11.84 36.07 -18.70
C LEU A 387 -12.69 37.06 -19.53
N SER A 388 -12.91 36.81 -20.81
CA SER A 388 -13.80 37.59 -21.68
C SER A 388 -14.51 36.65 -22.64
N VAL A 389 -15.77 36.34 -22.35
CA VAL A 389 -16.57 35.38 -23.11
C VAL A 389 -17.45 36.14 -24.10
N ASP A 390 -17.07 36.12 -25.38
CA ASP A 390 -17.88 36.58 -26.50
C ASP A 390 -18.19 35.40 -27.42
N GLY A 391 -19.47 35.08 -27.64
CA GLY A 391 -19.85 33.96 -28.49
C GLY A 391 -21.35 33.76 -28.67
N GLU A 392 -21.70 32.93 -29.66
CA GLU A 392 -23.09 32.54 -29.94
C GLU A 392 -23.34 31.09 -29.50
N MET A 393 -24.43 30.88 -28.75
CA MET A 393 -24.87 29.55 -28.33
C MET A 393 -25.94 29.01 -29.29
N SER A 394 -25.77 27.78 -29.77
CA SER A 394 -26.75 27.09 -30.62
C SER A 394 -27.08 25.72 -30.05
N TRP A 395 -28.36 25.40 -29.87
CA TRP A 395 -28.83 24.06 -29.48
C TRP A 395 -30.02 23.63 -30.33
N GLN A 396 -30.30 22.32 -30.31
CA GLN A 396 -31.45 21.75 -30.99
C GLN A 396 -32.60 21.57 -29.99
N GLU A 397 -33.80 22.00 -30.40
CA GLU A 397 -35.02 21.77 -29.63
C GLU A 397 -35.78 20.58 -30.22
N PRO A 398 -36.36 19.69 -29.40
CA PRO A 398 -37.27 18.66 -29.88
C PRO A 398 -38.46 19.29 -30.61
N HIS A 399 -38.93 18.70 -31.72
CA HIS A 399 -40.06 19.24 -32.51
C HIS A 399 -41.37 19.47 -31.73
N SER A 400 -41.51 18.91 -30.52
CA SER A 400 -42.67 19.07 -29.63
C SER A 400 -42.51 20.17 -28.58
N GLN A 401 -41.37 20.87 -28.52
CA GLN A 401 -41.08 21.92 -27.54
C GLN A 401 -40.55 23.17 -28.27
N ASN A 402 -40.93 24.36 -27.78
CA ASN A 402 -40.43 25.64 -28.29
C ASN A 402 -39.89 26.47 -27.12
N GLY A 403 -38.72 27.09 -27.29
CA GLY A 403 -38.12 27.98 -26.30
C GLY A 403 -37.47 27.22 -25.12
N THR A 404 -36.87 26.07 -25.40
CA THR A 404 -36.09 25.33 -24.40
C THR A 404 -34.76 26.05 -24.16
N ARG A 405 -34.05 25.66 -23.10
CA ARG A 405 -32.71 26.18 -22.82
C ARG A 405 -31.68 25.13 -23.19
N HIS A 406 -30.45 25.57 -23.44
CA HIS A 406 -29.33 24.65 -23.63
C HIS A 406 -29.26 23.66 -22.45
N PRO A 407 -29.16 22.33 -22.66
CA PRO A 407 -29.23 21.33 -21.59
C PRO A 407 -28.22 21.56 -20.46
N ASP A 408 -26.99 21.97 -20.81
CA ASP A 408 -25.96 22.30 -19.83
C ASP A 408 -26.16 23.67 -19.17
N ALA A 409 -26.88 24.61 -19.79
CA ALA A 409 -27.15 25.90 -19.19
C ALA A 409 -28.07 25.75 -17.96
N ASP A 410 -29.02 24.84 -18.00
CA ASP A 410 -29.85 24.52 -16.82
C ASP A 410 -29.04 23.83 -15.73
N ARG A 411 -28.08 22.97 -16.09
CA ARG A 411 -27.17 22.32 -15.13
C ARG A 411 -26.29 23.36 -14.43
N PHE A 412 -25.67 24.26 -15.20
CA PHE A 412 -24.84 25.34 -14.65
C PHE A 412 -25.65 26.35 -13.84
N ALA A 413 -26.85 26.71 -14.28
CA ALA A 413 -27.74 27.59 -13.53
C ALA A 413 -28.07 27.04 -12.13
N ARG A 414 -28.23 25.71 -11.98
CA ARG A 414 -28.41 25.07 -10.66
C ARG A 414 -27.19 25.21 -9.77
N VAL A 415 -25.99 25.04 -10.31
CA VAL A 415 -24.74 25.26 -9.56
C VAL A 415 -24.66 26.72 -9.10
N LEU A 416 -24.88 27.67 -10.00
CA LEU A 416 -24.83 29.10 -9.70
C LEU A 416 -25.91 29.56 -8.70
N ALA A 417 -27.07 28.90 -8.67
CA ALA A 417 -28.13 29.20 -7.71
C ALA A 417 -27.75 28.81 -6.27
N GLY A 418 -26.87 27.81 -6.11
CA GLY A 418 -26.36 27.39 -4.79
C GLY A 418 -25.25 28.27 -4.23
N LEU A 419 -24.75 29.26 -4.99
CA LEU A 419 -23.66 30.15 -4.58
C LEU A 419 -24.20 31.48 -4.06
N ASP A 420 -23.57 31.99 -2.99
CA ASP A 420 -23.95 33.25 -2.33
C ASP A 420 -23.90 34.45 -3.27
N GLU A 421 -25.00 35.23 -3.28
CA GLU A 421 -25.10 36.48 -4.04
C GLU A 421 -24.20 37.56 -3.42
N GLY A 422 -23.39 38.22 -4.26
CA GLY A 422 -22.43 39.24 -3.82
C GLY A 422 -21.01 38.73 -3.57
N SER A 423 -20.78 37.41 -3.61
CA SER A 423 -19.44 36.84 -3.58
C SER A 423 -18.77 36.91 -4.96
N GLY A 424 -17.47 37.20 -5.02
CA GLY A 424 -16.69 37.07 -6.25
C GLY A 424 -16.66 35.63 -6.81
N ARG A 425 -17.05 34.63 -6.00
CA ARG A 425 -17.14 33.21 -6.38
C ARG A 425 -18.23 32.98 -7.43
N LYS A 426 -19.45 33.46 -7.19
CA LYS A 426 -20.57 33.31 -8.15
C LYS A 426 -20.27 33.95 -9.50
N ALA A 427 -19.62 35.11 -9.51
CA ALA A 427 -19.22 35.79 -10.75
C ALA A 427 -18.17 34.99 -11.54
N ARG A 428 -17.12 34.47 -10.87
CA ARG A 428 -16.11 33.60 -11.50
C ARG A 428 -16.71 32.32 -12.04
N ALA A 429 -17.56 31.65 -11.25
CA ALA A 429 -18.22 30.42 -11.66
C ALA A 429 -19.11 30.65 -12.88
N ARG A 430 -19.87 31.75 -12.91
CA ARG A 430 -20.70 32.12 -14.07
C ARG A 430 -19.84 32.30 -15.32
N GLN A 431 -18.79 33.10 -15.21
CA GLN A 431 -17.87 33.36 -16.30
C GLN A 431 -17.24 32.08 -16.87
N PHE A 432 -16.79 31.18 -16.00
CA PHE A 432 -16.23 29.89 -16.41
C PHE A 432 -17.26 29.01 -17.13
N PHE A 433 -18.48 28.92 -16.61
CA PHE A 433 -19.53 28.12 -17.24
C PHE A 433 -20.06 28.70 -18.54
N ASP A 434 -20.15 30.03 -18.66
CA ASP A 434 -20.51 30.70 -19.91
C ASP A 434 -19.47 30.37 -21.00
N TRP A 435 -18.18 30.36 -20.65
CA TRP A 435 -17.11 29.91 -21.55
C TRP A 435 -17.27 28.44 -21.96
N CYS A 436 -17.55 27.54 -21.00
CA CYS A 436 -17.80 26.12 -21.30
C CYS A 436 -18.98 25.91 -22.28
N LEU A 437 -20.03 26.72 -22.17
CA LEU A 437 -21.17 26.70 -23.09
C LEU A 437 -20.78 27.15 -24.50
N VAL A 438 -20.03 28.25 -24.62
CA VAL A 438 -19.57 28.78 -25.91
C VAL A 438 -18.63 27.80 -26.61
N GLU A 439 -17.68 27.21 -25.87
CA GLU A 439 -16.71 26.24 -26.38
C GLU A 439 -17.26 24.80 -26.52
N ARG A 440 -18.53 24.57 -26.14
CA ARG A 440 -19.22 23.28 -26.19
C ARG A 440 -18.45 22.17 -25.47
N LEU A 441 -17.92 22.48 -24.29
CA LEU A 441 -17.14 21.53 -23.50
C LEU A 441 -18.03 20.56 -22.73
N SER A 442 -17.58 19.31 -22.63
CA SER A 442 -18.25 18.30 -21.81
C SER A 442 -17.86 18.47 -20.35
N THR A 443 -18.82 18.84 -19.50
CA THR A 443 -18.64 18.94 -18.05
C THR A 443 -19.51 17.89 -17.36
N PRO A 444 -18.99 16.67 -17.10
CA PRO A 444 -19.78 15.60 -16.50
C PRO A 444 -20.22 15.94 -15.06
N ASP A 445 -19.36 16.62 -14.29
CA ASP A 445 -19.66 17.07 -12.93
C ASP A 445 -19.31 18.56 -12.75
N PRO A 446 -20.27 19.47 -13.00
CA PRO A 446 -20.02 20.91 -12.87
C PRO A 446 -19.89 21.37 -11.41
N VAL A 447 -20.44 20.63 -10.45
CA VAL A 447 -20.29 20.98 -9.02
C VAL A 447 -18.84 20.75 -8.60
N ALA A 448 -18.32 19.55 -8.87
CA ALA A 448 -16.92 19.22 -8.55
C ALA A 448 -15.93 20.17 -9.24
N LEU A 449 -16.19 20.56 -10.48
CA LEU A 449 -15.34 21.49 -11.22
C LEU A 449 -15.35 22.90 -10.63
N GLU A 450 -16.50 23.38 -10.17
CA GLU A 450 -16.59 24.68 -9.47
C GLU A 450 -15.86 24.66 -8.13
N ASP A 451 -16.01 23.58 -7.36
CA ASP A 451 -15.30 23.39 -6.10
C ASP A 451 -13.78 23.34 -6.30
N GLU A 452 -13.28 22.75 -7.39
CA GLU A 452 -11.86 22.77 -7.74
C GLU A 452 -11.35 24.19 -8.05
N ILE A 453 -12.12 25.00 -8.80
CA ILE A 453 -11.78 26.39 -9.08
C ILE A 453 -11.74 27.20 -7.79
N GLU A 454 -12.78 27.11 -6.96
CA GLU A 454 -12.81 27.85 -5.70
C GLU A 454 -11.71 27.38 -4.75
N GLY A 455 -11.42 26.08 -4.69
CA GLY A 455 -10.32 25.56 -3.88
C GLY A 455 -8.96 26.16 -4.26
N CYS A 456 -8.67 26.31 -5.56
CA CYS A 456 -7.47 26.99 -6.03
C CYS A 456 -7.45 28.47 -5.63
N VAL A 457 -8.56 29.19 -5.84
CA VAL A 457 -8.66 30.63 -5.51
C VAL A 457 -8.56 30.87 -4.00
N ALA A 458 -9.21 30.03 -3.19
CA ALA A 458 -9.16 30.10 -1.73
C ALA A 458 -7.73 29.86 -1.22
N LEU A 459 -7.02 28.88 -1.76
CA LEU A 459 -5.62 28.62 -1.44
C LEU A 459 -4.71 29.82 -1.76
N LEU A 460 -4.90 30.44 -2.93
CA LEU A 460 -4.14 31.64 -3.31
C LEU A 460 -4.43 32.81 -2.37
N LYS A 461 -5.69 33.00 -1.96
CA LYS A 461 -6.07 34.03 -0.98
C LYS A 461 -5.47 33.78 0.40
N GLU A 462 -5.56 32.54 0.87
CA GLU A 462 -4.99 32.12 2.16
C GLU A 462 -3.49 32.41 2.24
N ARG A 463 -2.78 32.23 1.11
CA ARG A 463 -1.34 32.52 0.99
C ARG A 463 -1.00 33.97 0.62
N GLY A 464 -1.99 34.85 0.51
CA GLY A 464 -1.79 36.26 0.13
C GLY A 464 -1.29 36.46 -1.31
N LEU A 465 -1.56 35.48 -2.19
CA LEU A 465 -1.10 35.46 -3.58
C LEU A 465 -2.18 35.87 -4.59
N ALA A 466 -3.44 35.95 -4.16
CA ALA A 466 -4.59 36.34 -4.99
C ALA A 466 -4.66 37.84 -5.32
#